data_AF-V4L3A0-F1
#
_entry.id   AF-V4L3A0-F1
#
_cell.length_a   1.000
_cell.length_b   1.000
_cell.length_c   1.000
_cell.angle_alpha   90.00
_cell.angle_beta   90.00
_cell.angle_gamma   90.00
#
_symmetry.space_group_name_H-M   'P 1'
#
loop_
_entity.id
_entity.type
_entity.pdbx_description
1 polymer ?
#
loop_
_entity_poly.entity_id
_entity_poly.type
_entity_poly.pdbx_seq_one_letter_code
_entity_poly.pdbx_strand_id
1 'polypeptide(L)'
;MISQDEAIFTIGMAAKMLGVHQRTLRNYEDSGLVKPMRRGKWRYYSMRDVQWIECLRTMIHEQGISINAVKKLLSYTPCWNIVDCPFEKRKQCSAFFSNALVPRKVTRLEPLERRRKKVVAG
;
A
#
# COMPACT_ATOMS: atom_id res chain seq x y z
N MET A 1 -20.47 5.37 -5.43
CA MET A 1 -19.45 4.32 -5.15
C MET A 1 -18.35 4.94 -4.32
N ILE A 2 -18.00 4.32 -3.19
CA ILE A 2 -16.90 4.78 -2.30
C ILE A 2 -15.56 4.53 -3.00
N SER A 3 -14.64 5.50 -2.94
CA SER A 3 -13.29 5.34 -3.52
C SER A 3 -12.45 4.35 -2.72
N GLN A 4 -11.63 3.53 -3.37
CA GLN A 4 -10.74 2.55 -2.70
C GLN A 4 -9.66 3.22 -1.81
N ASP A 5 -9.42 4.53 -2.01
CA ASP A 5 -8.51 5.35 -1.20
C ASP A 5 -9.16 5.97 0.03
N GLU A 6 -10.48 5.98 0.08
CA GLU A 6 -11.18 6.65 1.16
C GLU A 6 -11.01 5.85 2.45
N ALA A 7 -10.35 6.46 3.44
CA ALA A 7 -10.06 5.81 4.71
C ALA A 7 -11.28 5.90 5.64
N ILE A 8 -12.16 4.89 5.56
CA ILE A 8 -13.43 4.84 6.30
C ILE A 8 -13.52 3.67 7.27
N PHE A 9 -12.66 2.65 7.15
CA PHE A 9 -12.70 1.48 8.02
C PHE A 9 -11.94 1.75 9.32
N THR A 10 -12.60 1.57 10.47
CA THR A 10 -11.90 1.59 11.77
C THR A 10 -10.96 0.39 11.90
N ILE A 11 -10.02 0.45 12.85
CA ILE A 11 -9.12 -0.70 13.12
C ILE A 11 -9.88 -1.99 13.44
N GLY A 12 -11.02 -1.90 14.13
CA GLY A 12 -11.85 -3.07 14.42
C GLY A 12 -12.49 -3.66 13.16
N MET A 13 -13.01 -2.81 12.28
CA MET A 13 -13.59 -3.25 11.01
C MET A 13 -12.53 -3.86 10.09
N ALA A 14 -11.38 -3.19 9.93
CA ALA A 14 -10.27 -3.71 9.13
C ALA A 14 -9.76 -5.05 9.67
N ALA A 15 -9.62 -5.18 11.00
CA ALA A 15 -9.22 -6.44 11.63
C ALA A 15 -10.22 -7.58 11.36
N LYS A 16 -11.52 -7.29 11.42
CA LYS A 16 -12.59 -8.25 11.09
C LYS A 16 -12.53 -8.67 9.62
N MET A 17 -12.37 -7.72 8.69
CA MET A 17 -12.26 -7.99 7.26
C MET A 17 -11.08 -8.92 6.92
N LEU A 18 -9.96 -8.76 7.63
CA LEU A 18 -8.74 -9.53 7.43
C LEU A 18 -8.68 -10.83 8.22
N GLY A 19 -9.65 -11.09 9.09
CA GLY A 19 -9.63 -12.25 9.99
C GLY A 19 -8.47 -12.21 10.99
N VAL A 20 -8.11 -11.04 11.51
CA VAL A 20 -6.96 -10.86 12.42
C VAL A 20 -7.33 -10.16 13.72
N HIS A 21 -6.47 -10.29 14.73
CA HIS A 21 -6.56 -9.47 15.92
C HIS A 21 -6.09 -8.03 15.64
N GLN A 22 -6.71 -7.02 16.27
CA GLN A 22 -6.33 -5.61 16.09
C GLN A 22 -4.86 -5.32 16.46
N ARG A 23 -4.27 -6.13 17.35
CA ARG A 23 -2.85 -6.02 17.71
C ARG A 23 -1.93 -6.31 16.52
N THR A 24 -2.32 -7.19 15.61
CA THR A 24 -1.55 -7.47 14.39
C THR A 24 -1.44 -6.21 13.51
N LEU A 25 -2.54 -5.46 13.37
CA LEU A 25 -2.54 -4.21 12.60
C LEU A 25 -1.66 -3.14 13.25
N ARG A 26 -1.69 -3.04 14.58
CA ARG A 26 -0.79 -2.15 15.33
C ARG A 26 0.68 -2.55 15.15
N ASN A 27 0.99 -3.84 15.21
CA ASN A 27 2.36 -4.33 14.99
C ASN A 27 2.87 -3.97 13.58
N TYR A 28 2.02 -4.05 12.55
CA TYR A 28 2.40 -3.63 11.19
C TYR A 28 2.56 -2.11 11.04
N GLU A 29 1.73 -1.32 11.73
CA GLU A 29 1.92 0.13 11.83
C GLU A 29 3.25 0.48 12.54
N ASP A 30 3.50 -0.11 13.71
CA ASP A 30 4.70 0.11 14.52
C ASP A 30 5.97 -0.33 13.77
N SER A 31 5.89 -1.41 12.99
CA SER A 31 6.98 -1.87 12.13
C SER A 31 7.25 -0.96 10.92
N GLY A 32 6.35 -0.01 10.64
CA GLY A 32 6.41 0.91 9.52
C GLY A 32 5.89 0.34 8.18
N LEU A 33 5.33 -0.86 8.19
CA LEU A 33 4.81 -1.54 6.99
C LEU A 33 3.44 -1.01 6.54
N VAL A 34 2.67 -0.43 7.47
CA VAL A 34 1.35 0.15 7.21
C VAL A 34 1.32 1.56 7.78
N LYS A 35 0.62 2.48 7.12
CA LYS A 35 0.41 3.85 7.60
C LYS A 35 -1.06 4.24 7.45
N PRO A 36 -1.92 3.95 8.45
CA PRO A 36 -3.33 4.32 8.39
C PRO A 36 -3.51 5.84 8.43
N MET A 37 -4.65 6.31 7.94
CA MET A 37 -5.06 7.70 8.17
C MET A 37 -5.43 7.87 9.64
N ARG A 38 -4.97 8.97 10.24
CA ARG A 38 -5.29 9.31 11.63
C ARG A 38 -6.25 10.48 11.69
N ARG A 39 -7.28 10.36 12.53
CA ARG A 39 -8.14 11.48 12.97
C ARG A 39 -8.10 11.51 14.49
N GLY A 40 -7.19 12.31 15.04
CA GLY A 40 -6.84 12.29 16.46
C GLY A 40 -6.28 10.93 16.90
N LYS A 41 -6.92 10.30 17.90
CA LYS A 41 -6.55 8.97 18.40
C LYS A 41 -6.99 7.81 17.51
N TRP A 42 -7.91 8.07 16.58
CA TRP A 42 -8.55 7.04 15.77
C TRP A 42 -7.77 6.75 14.49
N ARG A 43 -7.73 5.47 14.13
CA ARG A 43 -7.10 4.95 12.91
C ARG A 43 -8.16 4.53 11.92
N TYR A 44 -8.04 5.04 10.71
CA TYR A 44 -8.88 4.72 9.59
C TYR A 44 -8.04 4.11 8.48
N TYR A 45 -8.58 3.05 7.88
CA TYR A 45 -7.98 2.27 6.81
C TYR A 45 -8.87 2.42 5.57
N SER A 46 -8.25 2.54 4.41
CA SER A 46 -8.96 2.44 3.14
C SER A 46 -9.03 0.99 2.65
N MET A 47 -9.80 0.72 1.60
CA MET A 47 -9.83 -0.62 1.01
C MET A 47 -8.45 -1.03 0.47
N ARG A 48 -7.68 -0.07 -0.06
CA ARG A 48 -6.28 -0.31 -0.44
C ARG A 48 -5.37 -0.68 0.73
N ASP A 49 -5.60 -0.11 1.91
CA ASP A 49 -4.81 -0.50 3.09
C ASP A 49 -5.11 -1.95 3.47
N VAL A 50 -6.37 -2.37 3.39
CA VAL A 50 -6.79 -3.76 3.65
C VAL A 50 -6.11 -4.73 2.66
N GLN A 51 -6.18 -4.45 1.36
CA GLN A 51 -5.52 -5.27 0.33
C GLN A 51 -4.01 -5.34 0.54
N TRP A 52 -3.37 -4.23 0.90
CA TRP A 52 -1.94 -4.21 1.20
C TRP A 52 -1.59 -5.10 2.40
N ILE A 53 -2.39 -5.05 3.46
CA ILE A 53 -2.19 -5.89 4.64
C ILE A 53 -2.37 -7.38 4.31
N GLU A 54 -3.31 -7.72 3.42
CA GLU A 54 -3.47 -9.09 2.92
C GLU A 54 -2.20 -9.57 2.21
N CYS A 55 -1.62 -8.77 1.30
CA CYS A 55 -0.34 -9.10 0.66
C CYS A 55 0.81 -9.26 1.67
N LEU A 56 0.90 -8.37 2.66
CA LEU A 56 1.91 -8.49 3.72
C LEU A 56 1.77 -9.81 4.47
N ARG A 57 0.54 -10.23 4.77
CA ARG A 57 0.27 -11.47 5.50
C ARG A 57 0.68 -12.70 4.69
N THR A 58 0.35 -12.74 3.41
CA THR A 58 0.79 -13.83 2.53
C THR A 58 2.32 -13.93 2.49
N MET A 59 3.03 -12.81 2.30
CA MET A 59 4.50 -12.80 2.34
C MET A 59 5.06 -13.31 3.68
N ILE A 60 4.48 -12.86 4.80
CA ILE A 60 5.02 -13.15 6.13
C ILE A 60 4.68 -14.57 6.60
N HIS A 61 3.42 -15.00 6.42
CA HIS A 61 2.91 -16.22 7.04
C HIS A 61 2.88 -17.41 6.08
N GLU A 62 2.61 -17.19 4.79
CA GLU A 62 2.55 -18.28 3.81
C GLU A 62 3.92 -18.50 3.16
N GLN A 63 4.65 -17.43 2.86
CA GLN A 63 5.97 -17.50 2.19
C GLN A 63 7.15 -17.47 3.17
N GLY A 64 6.89 -17.28 4.47
CA GLY A 64 7.94 -17.29 5.51
C GLY A 64 8.91 -16.11 5.46
N ILE A 65 8.56 -15.01 4.77
CA ILE A 65 9.42 -13.83 4.67
C ILE A 65 9.35 -13.04 5.98
N SER A 66 10.49 -12.86 6.66
CA SER A 66 10.51 -12.08 7.89
C SER A 66 10.10 -10.62 7.67
N ILE A 67 9.50 -9.98 8.68
CA ILE A 67 9.15 -8.55 8.65
C ILE A 67 10.37 -7.69 8.28
N ASN A 68 11.55 -8.01 8.79
CA ASN A 68 12.79 -7.29 8.47
C ASN A 68 13.18 -7.46 7.00
N ALA A 69 13.03 -8.66 6.44
CA ALA A 69 13.26 -8.90 5.02
C ALA A 69 12.24 -8.14 4.15
N VAL A 70 10.94 -8.14 4.49
CA VAL A 70 9.93 -7.35 3.78
C VAL A 70 10.28 -5.85 3.79
N LYS A 71 10.65 -5.30 4.95
CA LYS A 71 11.07 -3.89 5.07
C LYS A 71 12.29 -3.59 4.20
N LYS A 72 13.28 -4.49 4.21
CA LYS A 72 14.52 -4.33 3.44
C LYS A 72 14.24 -4.42 1.94
N LEU A 73 13.47 -5.39 1.49
CA LEU A 73 13.01 -5.51 0.10
C LEU A 73 12.32 -4.23 -0.35
N LEU A 74 11.33 -3.77 0.41
CA LEU A 74 10.60 -2.54 0.08
C LEU A 74 11.52 -1.31 0.05
N SER A 75 12.57 -1.24 0.87
CA SER A 75 13.56 -0.14 0.77
C SER A 75 14.39 -0.16 -0.52
N TYR A 76 14.58 -1.34 -1.12
CA TYR A 76 15.30 -1.53 -2.38
C TYR A 76 14.39 -1.60 -3.60
N THR A 77 13.08 -1.51 -3.41
CA THR A 77 12.08 -1.48 -4.50
C THR A 77 11.57 -0.06 -4.70
N PRO A 78 12.38 0.87 -5.23
CA PRO A 78 11.94 2.22 -5.50
C PRO A 78 10.83 2.21 -6.55
N CYS A 79 10.00 3.26 -6.55
CA CYS A 79 8.85 3.34 -7.44
C CYS A 79 9.21 3.15 -8.93
N TRP A 80 10.40 3.57 -9.37
CA TRP A 80 10.82 3.39 -10.76
C TRP A 80 11.10 1.93 -11.15
N ASN A 81 11.34 1.03 -10.20
CA ASN A 81 11.42 -0.41 -10.44
C ASN A 81 10.03 -1.09 -10.44
N ILE A 82 9.02 -0.44 -9.86
CA ILE A 82 7.66 -1.01 -9.72
C ILE A 82 6.78 -0.59 -10.89
N VAL A 83 6.84 0.68 -11.27
CA VAL A 83 5.98 1.27 -12.32
C VAL A 83 6.73 1.55 -13.62
N ASP A 84 7.93 0.97 -13.78
CA ASP A 84 8.80 1.15 -14.94
C ASP A 84 8.97 2.63 -15.32
N CYS A 85 9.29 3.46 -14.33
CA CYS A 85 9.38 4.91 -14.54
C CYS A 85 10.66 5.25 -15.34
N PRO A 86 10.55 5.85 -16.53
CA PRO A 86 11.71 6.15 -17.37
C PRO A 86 12.64 7.16 -16.69
N PHE A 87 13.95 7.07 -16.99
CA PHE A 87 14.98 7.91 -16.36
C PHE A 87 14.65 9.41 -16.43
N GLU A 88 14.15 9.86 -17.58
CA GLU A 88 13.79 11.25 -17.84
C GLU A 88 12.71 11.80 -16.88
N LYS A 89 11.78 10.95 -16.44
CA LYS A 89 10.79 11.34 -15.43
C LYS A 89 11.33 11.22 -14.01
N ARG A 90 12.06 10.14 -13.70
CA ARG A 90 12.51 9.89 -12.31
C ARG A 90 13.60 10.86 -11.87
N LYS A 91 14.42 11.41 -12.77
CA LYS A 91 15.47 12.40 -12.43
C LYS A 91 14.93 13.73 -11.89
N GLN A 92 13.62 13.94 -11.93
CA GLN A 92 12.93 15.09 -11.32
C GLN A 92 12.02 14.67 -10.16
N CYS A 93 12.04 13.39 -9.79
CA CYS A 93 11.13 12.82 -8.80
C CYS A 93 11.75 12.92 -7.40
N SER A 94 11.02 13.48 -6.44
CA SER A 94 11.43 13.50 -5.03
C SER A 94 11.68 12.10 -4.47
N ALA A 95 11.02 11.08 -5.01
CA ALA A 95 11.27 9.68 -4.65
C ALA A 95 12.63 9.15 -5.10
N PHE A 96 13.19 9.69 -6.19
CA PHE A 96 14.50 9.30 -6.72
C PHE A 96 15.65 9.87 -5.90
N PHE A 97 15.47 11.06 -5.35
CA PHE A 97 16.49 11.72 -4.53
C PHE A 97 16.40 11.39 -3.04
N SER A 98 15.33 10.73 -2.61
CA SER A 98 15.19 10.26 -1.23
C SER A 98 15.40 8.75 -1.16
N ASN A 99 16.57 8.32 -0.66
CA ASN A 99 16.90 6.91 -0.32
C ASN A 99 15.97 6.27 0.74
N ALA A 100 14.82 6.88 1.04
CA ALA A 100 13.98 6.59 2.21
C ALA A 100 12.54 6.14 1.88
N LEU A 101 12.15 6.03 0.60
CA LEU A 101 10.76 5.70 0.26
C LEU A 101 10.54 4.20 0.09
N VAL A 102 10.58 3.48 1.22
CA VAL A 102 9.90 2.19 1.38
C VAL A 102 8.43 2.39 0.94
N PRO A 103 7.95 1.74 -0.15
CA PRO A 103 6.56 1.85 -0.56
C PRO A 103 5.66 1.37 0.57
N ARG A 104 4.81 2.27 1.09
CA ARG A 104 3.82 1.96 2.14
C ARG A 104 2.46 1.58 1.58
N LYS A 105 2.28 1.76 0.27
CA LYS A 105 1.13 1.38 -0.54
C LYS A 105 1.64 1.05 -1.93
N VAL A 106 1.22 -0.07 -2.50
CA VAL A 106 1.49 -0.42 -3.91
C VAL A 106 0.22 -0.15 -4.69
N THR A 107 0.25 0.80 -5.62
CA THR A 107 -0.85 1.00 -6.57
C THR A 107 -0.46 0.26 -7.85
N ARG A 108 -1.20 -0.78 -8.24
CA ARG A 108 -1.13 -1.23 -9.64
C ARG A 108 -1.69 -0.12 -10.51
N LEU A 109 -0.87 0.44 -11.38
CA LEU A 109 -1.38 1.26 -12.47
C LEU A 109 -2.17 0.31 -13.38
N GLU A 110 -3.49 0.48 -13.44
CA GLU A 110 -4.28 -0.15 -14.50
C GLU A 110 -3.68 0.25 -15.85
N PRO A 111 -3.45 -0.69 -16.79
CA PRO A 111 -2.93 -0.38 -18.12
C PRO A 111 -3.75 0.74 -18.76
N LEU A 112 -3.05 1.72 -19.34
CA LEU A 112 -3.64 2.92 -19.97
C LEU A 112 -4.76 2.59 -20.98
N GLU A 113 -4.72 1.39 -21.57
CA GLU A 113 -5.66 0.87 -22.55
C GLU A 113 -7.10 0.72 -22.03
N ARG A 114 -7.32 0.57 -20.72
CA ARG A 114 -8.67 0.46 -20.13
C ARG A 114 -9.36 1.80 -19.87
N ARG A 115 -8.63 2.92 -19.88
CA ARG A 115 -9.23 4.27 -19.66
C ARG A 115 -10.02 4.79 -20.86
N ARG A 116 -9.80 4.24 -22.06
CA ARG A 116 -10.45 4.71 -23.30
C ARG A 116 -11.84 4.13 -23.59
N LYS A 117 -12.34 3.16 -22.82
CA LYS A 117 -13.64 2.51 -23.10
C LYS A 117 -14.86 3.08 -22.34
N LYS A 118 -14.77 4.26 -21.71
CA LYS A 118 -15.92 4.88 -21.01
C LYS A 118 -16.31 6.29 -21.46
N VAL A 119 -15.90 6.70 -22.65
CA VAL A 119 -16.40 7.90 -23.35
C VAL A 119 -16.41 7.47 -24.82
N VAL A 120 -17.53 7.07 -25.45
CA VAL A 120 -18.71 7.86 -25.85
C VAL A 120 -19.86 6.87 -26.05
N ALA A 121 -20.98 7.04 -25.35
CA ALA A 121 -22.27 6.58 -25.83
C ALA A 121 -22.89 7.78 -26.54
N GLY A 122 -23.02 7.67 -27.87
CA GLY A 122 -23.97 8.46 -28.65
C GLY A 122 -25.29 7.74 -28.70
#